data_AF-A0A7U4LES7-F1
#
_entry.id   AF-A0A7U4LES7-F1
#
_cell.length_a   1.000
_cell.length_b   1.000
_cell.length_c   1.000
_cell.angle_alpha   90.00
_cell.angle_beta   90.00
_cell.angle_gamma   90.00
#
_symmetry.space_group_name_H-M   'P 1'
#
loop_
_entity.id
_entity.type
_entity.pdbx_description
1 polymer ?
#
loop_
_entity_poly.entity_id
_entity_poly.type
_entity_poly.pdbx_seq_one_letter_code
_entity_poly.pdbx_strand_id
1 'polypeptide(L)' 'MEETMFKLTANDLRSKSDAQLTGLFSAASREMAKAPRLSSAFVTASAAYTLIRDELARRGLRLG' A
#
# COMPACT_ATOMS: atom_id res chain seq x y z
N MET A 1 13.06 21.17 4.88
CA MET A 1 13.35 19.73 5.03
C MET A 1 12.04 19.01 4.89
N GLU A 2 11.73 18.54 3.68
CA GLU A 2 10.54 17.70 3.44
C GLU A 2 10.90 16.28 3.88
N GLU A 3 10.55 15.95 5.12
CA GLU A 3 10.64 14.59 5.64
C GLU A 3 9.78 13.66 4.78
N THR A 4 10.47 12.85 3.97
CA THR A 4 10.20 11.41 3.86
C THR A 4 8.72 11.00 3.93
N MET A 5 7.95 11.33 2.89
CA MET A 5 6.84 10.46 2.50
C MET A 5 7.45 9.09 2.20
N PHE A 6 7.35 8.20 3.19
CA PHE A 6 7.69 6.79 3.17
C PHE A 6 7.39 6.19 1.79
N LYS A 7 8.42 6.07 0.94
CA LYS A 7 8.40 5.12 -0.17
C LYS A 7 8.37 3.76 0.50
N LEU A 8 7.19 3.19 0.69
CA LEU A 8 7.05 1.76 0.98
C LEU A 8 7.82 1.02 -0.09
N THR A 9 9.03 0.58 0.21
CA THR A 9 9.82 -0.21 -0.73
C THR A 9 9.37 -1.67 -0.66
N ALA A 10 9.63 -2.44 -1.72
CA ALA A 10 9.38 -3.88 -1.68
C ALA A 10 10.10 -4.57 -0.51
N ASN A 11 11.26 -4.05 -0.08
CA ASN A 11 11.99 -4.57 1.09
C ASN A 11 11.27 -4.29 2.40
N ASP A 12 10.66 -3.10 2.56
CA ASP A 12 9.87 -2.77 3.75
C ASP A 12 8.62 -3.63 3.88
N LEU A 13 8.09 -4.13 2.76
CA LEU A 13 6.95 -5.03 2.74
C LEU A 13 7.34 -6.46 3.12
N ARG A 14 8.53 -6.92 2.73
CA ARG A 14 9.02 -8.27 3.06
C ARG A 14 9.19 -8.50 4.55
N SER A 15 9.54 -7.48 5.33
CA SER A 15 9.71 -7.57 6.79
C SER A 15 8.38 -7.54 7.55
N LYS A 16 7.26 -7.25 6.89
CA LYS A 16 5.93 -7.19 7.53
C LYS A 16 5.29 -8.56 7.61
N SER A 17 4.49 -8.77 8.65
CA SER A 17 3.62 -9.93 8.75
C SER A 17 2.43 -9.84 7.79
N ASP A 18 1.79 -10.96 7.53
CA ASP A 18 0.64 -11.06 6.64
C ASP A 18 -0.54 -10.21 7.11
N ALA A 19 -0.76 -10.16 8.43
CA ALA A 19 -1.77 -9.30 9.05
C ALA A 19 -1.45 -7.81 8.84
N GLN A 20 -0.18 -7.41 8.97
CA GLN A 20 0.26 -6.04 8.71
C GLN A 20 0.07 -5.66 7.24
N LEU A 21 0.41 -6.55 6.30
CA LEU A 21 0.20 -6.31 4.87
C LEU A 21 -1.28 -6.17 4.53
N THR A 22 -2.14 -7.02 5.09
CA THR A 22 -3.60 -6.94 4.90
C THR A 22 -4.18 -5.63 5.45
N GLY A 23 -3.69 -5.20 6.63
CA GLY A 23 -4.07 -3.91 7.22
C GLY A 23 -3.65 -2.72 6.36
N LEU A 24 -2.43 -2.74 5.84
CA LEU A 24 -1.92 -1.69 4.94
C LEU A 24 -2.67 -1.66 3.61
N PHE A 25 -3.00 -2.82 3.04
CA PHE A 25 -3.81 -2.91 1.83
C PHE A 25 -5.18 -2.24 2.03
N SER A 26 -5.84 -2.57 3.13
CA SER A 26 -7.15 -2.00 3.49
C SER A 26 -7.08 -0.49 3.75
N ALA A 27 -5.97 0.00 4.32
CA ALA A 27 -5.74 1.42 4.51
C ALA A 27 -5.55 2.15 3.17
N ALA A 28 -4.69 1.62 2.28
CA ALA A 28 -4.46 2.19 0.96
C ALA A 28 -5.73 2.22 0.10
N SER A 29 -6.52 1.14 0.13
CA SER A 29 -7.82 1.06 -0.56
C SER A 29 -8.81 2.14 -0.07
N ARG A 30 -8.90 2.33 1.26
CA ARG A 30 -9.76 3.37 1.85
C ARG A 30 -9.30 4.77 1.50
N GLU A 31 -8.00 5.01 1.44
CA GLU A 31 -7.45 6.31 1.07
C GLU A 31 -7.74 6.62 -0.40
N MET A 32 -7.57 5.65 -1.30
CA MET A 32 -7.97 5.80 -2.72
C MET A 32 -9.46 6.10 -2.88
N ALA A 33 -10.32 5.53 -2.03
CA ALA A 33 -11.76 5.77 -2.09
C ALA A 33 -12.17 7.18 -1.62
N LYS A 34 -11.36 7.81 -0.75
CA LYS A 34 -11.64 9.13 -0.16
C LYS A 34 -10.96 10.27 -0.91
N ALA A 35 -9.79 10.00 -1.51
CA ALA A 35 -9.00 11.01 -2.18
C ALA A 35 -9.55 11.35 -3.59
N PRO A 36 -9.58 12.63 -3.99
CA PRO A 36 -9.87 13.01 -5.38
C PRO A 36 -8.88 12.33 -6.34
N ARG A 37 -9.36 11.78 -7.46
CA ARG A 37 -8.55 10.96 -8.40
C ARG A 37 -7.26 11.63 -8.90
N LEU A 38 -7.27 12.96 -9.06
CA LEU A 38 -6.12 13.72 -9.57
C LEU A 38 -5.25 14.30 -8.44
N SER A 39 -5.52 13.96 -7.18
CA SER A 39 -4.71 14.41 -6.05
C SER A 39 -3.44 13.57 -5.89
N SER A 40 -2.40 14.21 -5.33
CA SER A 40 -1.18 13.51 -4.92
C SER A 40 -1.47 12.39 -3.91
N ALA A 41 -2.43 12.58 -3.02
CA ALA A 41 -2.88 11.57 -2.06
C ALA A 41 -3.39 10.30 -2.76
N PHE A 42 -4.22 10.44 -3.80
CA PHE A 42 -4.70 9.31 -4.58
C PHE A 42 -3.56 8.58 -5.29
N VAL A 43 -2.63 9.31 -5.91
CA VAL A 43 -1.48 8.73 -6.61
C VAL A 43 -0.60 7.93 -5.64
N THR A 44 -0.30 8.50 -4.47
CA THR A 44 0.49 7.83 -3.42
C THR A 44 -0.21 6.59 -2.90
N ALA A 45 -1.51 6.67 -2.61
CA ALA A 45 -2.29 5.54 -2.12
C ALA A 45 -2.39 4.42 -3.18
N SER A 46 -2.58 4.77 -4.46
CA SER A 46 -2.62 3.81 -5.56
C SER A 46 -1.29 3.10 -5.79
N ALA A 47 -0.16 3.81 -5.66
CA ALA A 47 1.16 3.22 -5.74
C ALA A 47 1.40 2.22 -4.58
N ALA A 48 1.08 2.62 -3.35
CA ALA A 48 1.19 1.77 -2.17
C ALA A 48 0.29 0.52 -2.29
N TYR A 49 -0.97 0.70 -2.71
CA TYR A 49 -1.92 -0.37 -2.94
C TYR A 49 -1.37 -1.43 -3.90
N THR A 50 -0.78 -1.00 -5.01
CA THR A 50 -0.21 -1.90 -6.02
C THR A 50 0.95 -2.70 -5.44
N LEU A 51 1.89 -2.06 -4.75
CA LEU A 51 3.05 -2.73 -4.16
C LEU A 51 2.64 -3.76 -3.09
N ILE A 52 1.66 -3.43 -2.25
CA ILE A 52 1.18 -4.35 -1.20
C ILE A 52 0.43 -5.53 -1.84
N ARG A 53 -0.39 -5.28 -2.87
CA ARG A 53 -1.10 -6.34 -3.61
C ARG A 53 -0.11 -7.34 -4.20
N ASP A 54 0.95 -6.86 -4.82
CA ASP A 54 1.95 -7.71 -5.47
C ASP A 54 2.71 -8.55 -4.43
N GLU A 55 3.03 -7.98 -3.26
CA GLU A 55 3.64 -8.73 -2.16
C GLU A 55 2.69 -9.80 -1.58
N LEU A 56 1.41 -9.49 -1.39
CA LEU A 56 0.41 -10.46 -0.92
C LEU A 56 0.25 -11.61 -1.93
N ALA A 57 0.18 -11.30 -3.23
CA ALA A 57 0.13 -12.29 -4.29
C ALA A 57 1.39 -13.17 -4.30
N ARG A 58 2.59 -12.57 -4.11
CA ARG A 58 3.86 -13.31 -3.98
C ARG A 58 3.85 -14.29 -2.80
N ARG A 59 3.13 -13.98 -1.72
CA ARG A 59 2.97 -14.85 -0.54
C ARG A 59 1.85 -15.89 -0.69
N GLY A 60 1.10 -15.87 -1.80
CA GLY A 60 -0.06 -16.74 -1.99
C GLY A 60 -1.30 -16.32 -1.18
N LEU A 61 -1.28 -15.12 -0.60
CA LEU A 61 -2.40 -14.56 0.16
C LEU A 61 -3.36 -13.88 -0.82
N ARG A 62 -4.48 -14.54 -1.11
CA ARG A 62 -5.56 -13.94 -1.89
C ARG A 62 -6.42 -13.10 -0.98
N LEU A 63 -6.47 -11.81 -1.25
CA LEU A 63 -7.53 -10.95 -0.75
C LEU A 63 -8.75 -11.22 -1.63
N GLY A 64 -9.78 -11.82 -1.04
CA GLY A 64 -11.02 -12.18 -1.71
C GLY A 64 -11.79 -10.98 -2.25
#